data_AF-A0A949I653-F1
#
_entry.id   AF-A0A949I653-F1
#
_cell.length_a   1.000
_cell.length_b   1.000
_cell.length_c   1.000
_cell.angle_alpha   90.00
_cell.angle_beta   90.00
_cell.angle_gamma   90.00
#
_symmetry.space_group_name_H-M   'P 1'
#
loop_
_entity.id
_entity.type
_entity.pdbx_description
1 polymer ?
#
loop_
_entity_poly.entity_id
_entity_poly.type
_entity_poly.pdbx_seq_one_letter_code
_entity_poly.pdbx_strand_id
1 'polypeptide(L)'
;MVAPYLKADGRRAIIQLLTTCLPFFAVMAAMFFLLEYGIWLGMLLFPVGAILLVRLFMFQHDCGHGSFFEQRWANEMLGWVLGVLTLTPYASWRADHAAHHASMGNLDRRGIGDITTLTLSEYRALPK
;
A
#
# COMPACT_ATOMS: atom_id res chain seq x y z
N MET A 1 4.38 -25.67 -0.93
CA MET A 1 5.38 -24.73 -0.36
C MET A 1 4.77 -23.49 0.30
N VAL A 2 3.63 -22.94 -0.16
CA VAL A 2 3.01 -21.75 0.46
C VAL A 2 1.96 -22.00 1.56
N ALA A 3 1.52 -23.25 1.75
CA ALA A 3 0.43 -23.60 2.67
C ALA A 3 0.57 -23.05 4.12
N PRO A 4 1.77 -23.01 4.75
CA PRO A 4 1.93 -22.45 6.09
C PRO A 4 1.70 -20.94 6.18
N TYR A 5 1.72 -20.22 5.05
CA TYR A 5 1.60 -18.76 4.97
C TYR A 5 0.23 -18.30 4.48
N LEU A 6 -0.72 -19.24 4.27
CA LEU A 6 -2.07 -18.91 3.82
C LEU A 6 -2.95 -18.32 4.91
N LYS A 7 -2.58 -18.50 6.19
CA LYS A 7 -3.35 -17.99 7.33
C LYS A 7 -2.70 -16.74 7.90
N ALA A 8 -3.52 -15.75 8.22
CA ALA A 8 -3.09 -14.59 8.97
C ALA A 8 -2.55 -15.00 10.34
N ASP A 9 -1.49 -14.34 10.79
CA ASP A 9 -0.87 -14.52 12.11
C ASP A 9 -0.83 -13.16 12.80
N GLY A 10 -1.73 -12.97 13.77
CA GLY A 10 -1.89 -11.69 14.47
C GLY A 10 -0.62 -11.23 15.19
N ARG A 11 0.20 -12.16 15.71
CA ARG A 11 1.48 -11.81 16.34
C ARG A 11 2.45 -11.24 15.32
N ARG A 12 2.56 -11.87 14.14
CA ARG A 12 3.40 -11.34 13.05
C ARG A 12 2.88 -10.00 12.56
N ALA A 13 1.57 -9.84 12.38
CA ALA A 13 0.95 -8.59 11.96
C ALA A 13 1.29 -7.44 12.93
N ILE A 14 1.15 -7.66 14.24
CA ILE A 14 1.50 -6.65 15.26
C ILE A 14 3.00 -6.32 15.22
N ILE A 15 3.87 -7.33 15.14
CA ILE A 15 5.33 -7.10 15.06
C ILE A 15 5.68 -6.29 13.80
N GLN A 16 5.10 -6.63 12.65
CA GLN A 16 5.33 -5.90 11.40
C GLN A 16 4.83 -4.46 11.47
N LEU A 17 3.66 -4.24 12.09
CA LEU A 17 3.10 -2.93 12.29
C LEU A 17 4.01 -2.07 13.19
N LEU A 18 4.43 -2.60 14.35
CA LEU A 18 5.30 -1.87 15.28
C LEU A 18 6.68 -1.58 14.67
N THR A 19 7.28 -2.57 14.00
CA THR A 19 8.61 -2.42 13.36
C THR A 19 8.60 -1.52 12.13
N THR A 20 7.43 -1.10 11.65
CA THR A 20 7.30 -0.12 10.55
C THR A 20 6.83 1.24 11.05
N CYS A 21 5.79 1.29 11.89
CA CYS A 21 5.26 2.53 12.45
C CYS A 21 6.27 3.26 13.34
N LEU A 22 6.96 2.54 14.25
CA LEU A 22 7.90 3.20 15.16
C LEU A 22 9.07 3.85 14.41
N PRO A 23 9.77 3.17 13.49
CA PRO A 23 10.79 3.83 12.68
C PRO A 23 10.24 4.96 11.81
N PHE A 24 9.01 4.82 11.26
CA PHE A 24 8.42 5.87 10.44
C PHE A 24 8.24 7.17 11.22
N PHE A 25 7.61 7.12 12.39
CA PHE A 25 7.42 8.30 13.24
C PHE A 25 8.74 8.82 13.81
N ALA A 26 9.71 7.93 14.11
CA ALA A 26 11.05 8.35 14.53
C ALA A 26 11.79 9.11 13.41
N VAL A 27 11.74 8.62 12.17
CA VAL A 27 12.30 9.32 10.99
C VAL A 27 11.61 10.65 10.77
N MET A 28 10.28 10.69 10.86
CA MET A 28 9.52 11.94 10.71
C MET A 28 9.91 12.97 11.78
N ALA A 29 9.99 12.57 13.04
CA ALA A 29 10.42 13.43 14.14
C ALA A 29 11.87 13.92 13.95
N ALA A 30 12.78 13.02 13.53
CA ALA A 30 14.16 13.38 13.23
C ALA A 30 14.25 14.38 12.06
N MET A 31 13.46 14.20 11.00
CA MET A 31 13.39 15.16 9.89
C MET A 31 12.96 16.53 10.37
N PHE A 32 11.90 16.63 11.18
CA PHE A 32 11.44 17.91 11.75
C PHE A 32 12.49 18.58 12.63
N PHE A 33 13.16 17.82 13.49
CA PHE A 33 14.27 18.34 14.32
C PHE A 33 15.43 18.85 13.47
N LEU A 34 15.79 18.12 12.40
CA LEU A 34 16.89 18.50 11.51
C LEU A 34 16.59 19.76 10.67
N LEU A 35 15.33 20.18 10.54
CA LEU A 35 14.97 21.43 9.85
C LEU A 35 15.61 22.66 10.51
N GLU A 36 15.84 22.64 11.82
CA GLU A 36 16.53 23.72 12.55
C GLU A 36 17.98 23.92 12.09
N TYR A 37 18.60 22.85 11.57
CA TYR A 37 19.98 22.84 11.08
C TYR A 37 20.06 22.97 9.55
N GLY A 38 18.92 23.09 8.87
CA GLY A 38 18.81 23.29 7.43
C GLY A 38 18.03 22.17 6.72
N ILE A 39 17.22 22.57 5.74
CA ILE A 39 16.30 21.68 5.02
C ILE A 39 17.00 20.46 4.40
N TRP A 40 18.22 20.62 3.87
CA TRP A 40 18.95 19.54 3.21
C TRP A 40 19.33 18.40 4.16
N LEU A 41 19.60 18.70 5.43
CA LEU A 41 19.94 17.69 6.43
C LEU A 41 18.72 16.82 6.76
N GLY A 42 17.53 17.42 6.89
CA GLY A 42 16.27 16.70 6.99
C GLY A 42 15.96 15.87 5.74
N MET A 43 16.24 16.41 4.55
CA MET A 43 16.00 15.71 3.27
C MET A 43 16.82 14.43 3.10
N LEU A 44 17.95 14.25 3.80
CA LEU A 44 18.71 12.99 3.76
C LEU A 44 17.91 11.79 4.29
N LEU A 45 16.97 12.02 5.22
CA LEU A 45 16.12 10.97 5.77
C LEU A 45 14.84 10.74 4.96
N PHE A 46 14.52 11.62 4.01
CA PHE A 46 13.29 11.54 3.22
C PHE A 46 13.13 10.18 2.50
N PRO A 47 14.16 9.61 1.82
CA PRO A 47 14.01 8.31 1.16
C PRO A 47 13.63 7.18 2.13
N VAL A 48 14.16 7.21 3.36
CA VAL A 48 13.84 6.21 4.39
C VAL A 48 12.37 6.37 4.83
N GLY A 49 11.93 7.60 5.08
CA GLY A 49 10.53 7.90 5.39
C GLY A 49 9.57 7.46 4.28
N ALA A 50 9.93 7.73 3.02
CA ALA A 50 9.14 7.34 1.85
C ALA A 50 8.98 5.82 1.72
N ILE A 51 10.08 5.06 1.90
CA ILE A 51 10.03 3.58 1.85
C ILE A 51 9.13 3.03 2.96
N LEU A 52 9.23 3.59 4.18
CA LEU A 52 8.38 3.18 5.30
C LEU A 52 6.90 3.53 5.04
N LEU A 53 6.62 4.69 4.46
CA LEU A 53 5.26 5.09 4.08
C LEU A 53 4.65 4.14 3.03
N VAL A 54 5.43 3.77 2.01
CA VAL A 54 5.01 2.77 1.01
C VAL A 54 4.74 1.42 1.67
N ARG A 55 5.54 1.00 2.66
CA ARG A 55 5.29 -0.23 3.41
C ARG A 55 4.00 -0.16 4.24
N LEU A 56 3.68 0.99 4.82
CA LEU A 56 2.39 1.20 5.50
C LEU A 56 1.22 1.13 4.52
N PHE A 57 1.38 1.63 3.29
CA PHE A 57 0.40 1.43 2.22
C PHE A 57 0.25 -0.06 1.85
N MET A 58 1.33 -0.86 1.83
CA MET A 58 1.23 -2.31 1.63
C MET A 58 0.38 -2.98 2.71
N PHE A 59 0.52 -2.57 3.98
CA PHE A 59 -0.32 -3.09 5.07
C PHE A 59 -1.78 -2.69 4.91
N GLN A 60 -2.06 -1.43 4.55
CA GLN A 60 -3.40 -0.98 4.20
C GLN A 60 -3.98 -1.80 3.03
N HIS A 61 -3.16 -2.11 2.04
CA HIS A 61 -3.55 -2.92 0.89
C HIS A 61 -3.97 -4.34 1.30
N ASP A 62 -3.18 -4.98 2.16
CA ASP A 62 -3.49 -6.31 2.67
C ASP A 62 -4.73 -6.30 3.58
N CYS A 63 -4.98 -5.21 4.31
CA CYS A 63 -6.24 -4.98 4.99
C CYS A 63 -7.42 -4.89 4.00
N GLY A 64 -7.22 -4.27 2.83
CA GLY A 64 -8.21 -4.21 1.76
C GLY A 64 -8.62 -5.58 1.22
N HIS A 65 -7.68 -6.52 1.22
CA HIS A 65 -7.92 -7.94 0.91
C HIS A 65 -8.47 -8.76 2.09
N GLY A 66 -8.44 -8.20 3.31
CA GLY A 66 -8.82 -8.89 4.54
C GLY A 66 -7.82 -9.95 5.00
N SER A 67 -6.56 -9.88 4.55
CA SER A 67 -5.53 -10.90 4.80
C SER A 67 -4.51 -10.53 5.88
N PHE A 68 -4.45 -9.26 6.30
CA PHE A 68 -3.44 -8.80 7.26
C PHE A 68 -3.70 -9.32 8.68
N PHE A 69 -4.95 -9.24 9.15
CA PHE A 69 -5.42 -9.91 10.37
C PHE A 69 -6.45 -11.00 10.06
N GLU A 70 -6.62 -11.94 10.99
CA GLU A 70 -7.67 -12.95 10.88
C GLU A 70 -9.08 -12.33 11.05
N GLN A 71 -9.21 -11.32 11.92
CA GLN A 71 -10.48 -10.66 12.16
C GLN A 71 -10.75 -9.55 11.13
N ARG A 72 -11.88 -9.65 10.43
CA ARG A 72 -12.29 -8.66 9.42
C ARG A 72 -12.40 -7.24 9.98
N TRP A 73 -12.97 -7.07 11.17
CA TRP A 73 -13.12 -5.74 11.78
C TRP A 73 -11.77 -5.07 12.05
N ALA A 74 -10.74 -5.84 12.40
CA ALA A 74 -9.40 -5.32 12.65
C ALA A 74 -8.74 -4.82 11.36
N ASN A 75 -8.92 -5.55 10.24
CA ASN A 75 -8.49 -5.10 8.91
C ASN A 75 -9.21 -3.81 8.49
N GLU A 76 -10.53 -3.74 8.65
CA GLU A 76 -11.30 -2.53 8.30
C GLU A 76 -10.83 -1.32 9.11
N MET A 77 -10.70 -1.47 10.43
CA MET A 77 -10.22 -0.40 11.31
C MET A 77 -8.80 0.05 10.96
N LEU A 78 -7.85 -0.88 10.82
CA LEU A 78 -6.47 -0.53 10.50
C LEU A 78 -6.37 0.10 9.11
N GLY A 79 -7.11 -0.41 8.12
CA GLY A 79 -7.15 0.14 6.77
C GLY A 79 -7.61 1.59 6.73
N TRP A 80 -8.64 1.94 7.52
CA TRP A 80 -9.08 3.34 7.66
C TRP A 80 -8.01 4.23 8.29
N VAL A 81 -7.38 3.78 9.38
CA VAL A 81 -6.32 4.53 10.07
C VAL A 81 -5.13 4.76 9.15
N LEU A 82 -4.66 3.72 8.47
CA LEU A 82 -3.55 3.82 7.52
C LEU A 82 -3.94 4.65 6.29
N GLY A 83 -5.19 4.61 5.84
CA GLY A 83 -5.68 5.44 4.74
C GLY A 83 -5.54 6.94 5.00
N VAL A 84 -5.74 7.38 6.24
CA VAL A 84 -5.45 8.77 6.64
C VAL A 84 -3.95 9.05 6.55
N LEU A 85 -3.12 8.14 7.06
CA LEU A 85 -1.67 8.30 7.11
C LEU A 85 -1.02 8.31 5.72
N THR A 86 -1.50 7.46 4.81
CA THR A 86 -1.02 7.33 3.44
C THR A 86 -1.69 8.31 2.47
N LEU A 87 -2.60 9.15 2.97
CA LEU A 87 -3.42 10.07 2.18
C LEU A 87 -4.19 9.35 1.05
N THR A 88 -4.61 8.12 1.32
CA THR A 88 -5.34 7.26 0.39
C THR A 88 -6.73 6.95 0.94
N PRO A 89 -7.81 7.49 0.35
CA PRO A 89 -9.18 7.25 0.81
C PRO A 89 -9.55 5.76 0.81
N TYR A 90 -9.49 5.11 1.97
CA TYR A 90 -9.48 3.66 2.08
C TYR A 90 -10.71 2.97 1.45
N ALA A 91 -11.92 3.49 1.67
CA ALA A 91 -13.14 2.87 1.13
C ALA A 91 -13.18 2.88 -0.40
N SER A 92 -12.94 4.04 -1.02
CA SER A 92 -12.92 4.18 -2.48
C SER A 92 -11.77 3.37 -3.08
N TRP A 93 -10.57 3.51 -2.51
CA TRP A 93 -9.40 2.77 -2.94
C TRP A 93 -9.62 1.26 -2.88
N ARG A 94 -10.19 0.73 -1.78
CA ARG A 94 -10.46 -0.71 -1.64
C ARG A 94 -11.46 -1.20 -2.69
N ALA A 95 -12.49 -0.40 -3.01
CA ALA A 95 -13.47 -0.76 -4.02
C ALA A 95 -12.84 -0.83 -5.43
N ASP A 96 -12.09 0.21 -5.81
CA ASP A 96 -11.40 0.27 -7.11
C ASP A 96 -10.35 -0.83 -7.22
N HIS A 97 -9.60 -1.06 -6.14
CA HIS A 97 -8.56 -2.10 -6.07
C HIS A 97 -9.14 -3.52 -6.18
N ALA A 98 -10.30 -3.78 -5.56
CA ALA A 98 -11.00 -5.05 -5.72
C ALA A 98 -11.50 -5.25 -7.17
N ALA A 99 -12.01 -4.19 -7.81
CA ALA A 99 -12.40 -4.23 -9.22
C ALA A 99 -11.19 -4.53 -10.13
N HIS A 100 -10.08 -3.81 -9.92
CA HIS A 100 -8.81 -4.04 -10.59
C HIS A 100 -8.36 -5.51 -10.48
N HIS A 101 -8.32 -6.10 -9.29
CA HIS A 101 -7.92 -7.50 -9.14
C HIS A 101 -8.90 -8.50 -9.76
N ALA A 102 -10.18 -8.15 -9.87
CA ALA A 102 -11.17 -9.01 -10.53
C ALA A 102 -11.07 -9.00 -12.05
N SER A 103 -10.49 -7.95 -12.65
CA SER A 103 -10.44 -7.76 -14.11
C SER A 103 -9.04 -7.69 -14.71
N MET A 104 -8.00 -7.52 -13.91
CA MET A 104 -6.62 -7.38 -14.40
C MET A 104 -6.19 -8.52 -15.31
N GLY A 105 -5.68 -8.15 -16.48
CA GLY A 105 -5.25 -9.10 -17.52
C GLY A 105 -6.40 -9.75 -18.30
N ASN A 106 -7.65 -9.38 -18.02
CA ASN A 106 -8.81 -9.83 -18.79
C ASN A 106 -9.12 -8.83 -19.92
N LEU A 107 -8.77 -9.20 -21.15
CA LEU A 107 -8.98 -8.35 -22.33
C LEU A 107 -10.46 -8.08 -22.65
N ASP A 108 -11.39 -8.90 -22.14
CA ASP A 108 -12.84 -8.73 -22.33
C ASP A 108 -13.46 -7.79 -21.29
N ARG A 109 -12.75 -7.54 -20.18
CA ARG A 109 -13.22 -6.71 -19.07
C ARG A 109 -12.16 -5.69 -18.71
N ARG A 110 -11.96 -4.71 -19.58
CA ARG A 110 -11.03 -3.59 -19.35
C ARG A 110 -11.74 -2.46 -18.62
N GLY A 111 -11.05 -1.78 -17.71
CA GLY A 111 -11.61 -0.59 -17.08
C GLY A 111 -10.85 -0.07 -15.87
N ILE A 112 -11.52 -0.06 -14.72
CA ILE A 112 -11.07 0.62 -13.49
C ILE A 112 -9.75 0.02 -13.01
N GLY A 113 -8.73 0.87 -12.89
CA GLY A 113 -7.41 0.51 -12.36
C GLY A 113 -6.54 -0.33 -13.30
N ASP A 114 -7.01 -0.73 -14.47
CA ASP A 114 -6.24 -1.59 -15.37
C ASP A 114 -5.05 -0.89 -16.01
N ILE A 115 -3.94 -1.63 -16.15
CA ILE A 115 -2.87 -1.24 -17.05
C ILE A 115 -3.35 -1.51 -18.47
N THR A 116 -3.29 -0.50 -19.35
CA THR A 116 -3.69 -0.66 -20.75
C THR A 116 -2.90 -1.79 -21.39
N THR A 117 -3.61 -2.90 -21.60
CA THR A 117 -3.06 -4.12 -22.19
C THR A 117 -3.71 -4.29 -23.55
N LEU A 118 -2.87 -4.39 -24.58
CA LEU A 118 -3.31 -4.50 -25.96
C LEU A 118 -3.02 -5.89 -26.49
N THR A 119 -3.90 -6.39 -27.35
CA THR A 119 -3.54 -7.49 -28.24
C THR A 119 -2.49 -7.04 -29.24
N LEU A 120 -1.79 -7.99 -29.86
CA LEU A 120 -0.83 -7.68 -30.93
C LEU A 120 -1.48 -6.93 -32.10
N SER A 121 -2.73 -7.27 -32.45
CA SER A 121 -3.47 -6.59 -33.52
C SER A 121 -3.83 -5.17 -33.15
N GLU A 122 -4.33 -4.93 -31.93
CA GLU A 122 -4.61 -3.59 -31.41
C GLU A 122 -3.36 -2.72 -31.38
N TYR A 123 -2.25 -3.26 -30.87
CA TYR A 123 -0.96 -2.54 -30.84
C TYR A 123 -0.49 -2.14 -32.24
N ARG A 124 -0.59 -3.05 -33.22
CA ARG A 124 -0.21 -2.78 -34.61
C ARG A 124 -1.13 -1.77 -35.32
N ALA A 125 -2.36 -1.62 -34.85
CA ALA A 125 -3.33 -0.68 -35.39
C ALA A 125 -3.21 0.74 -34.78
N LEU A 126 -2.35 0.93 -33.77
CA LEU A 126 -2.12 2.26 -33.20
C LEU A 126 -1.53 3.23 -34.24
N PRO A 127 -1.85 4.53 -34.15
CA PRO A 127 -1.19 5.55 -34.96
C PRO A 127 0.32 5.52 -34.71
N LYS A 128 1.09 5.72 -35.78
CA LYS A 128 2.54 5.90 -35.69
C LYS A 128 2.89 7.34 -35.35
#